data_AF-A0A162RKJ7-F1
#
_entry.id   AF-A0A162RKJ7-F1
#
_cell.length_a   1.000
_cell.length_b   1.000
_cell.length_c   1.000
_cell.angle_alpha   90.00
_cell.angle_beta   90.00
_cell.angle_gamma   90.00
#
_symmetry.space_group_name_H-M   'P 1'
#
loop_
_entity.id
_entity.type
_entity.pdbx_description
1 polymer ?
#
loop_
_entity_poly.entity_id
_entity_poly.type
_entity_poly.pdbx_seq_one_letter_code
_entity_poly.pdbx_strand_id
1 'polypeptide(L)'
;MKPGLLLLSVFLVLQFAQAQSKRIIAPSKIEAVTVFLQGAEVKRTGMVQLPLGKSELVLSGISTDIETSSVQVKLEGDLTVLSVGVRKNFLQEEKIREELKQLEEQLEGMEDKQARQRKQQDVLKQEEAMLVRNQELKAGNTVLKPADLKAALDFQRERLEDLYKQQLDIDKLLLKLEKEKQVIRNQVNEMNSQRNQAVNELYAVVECRKAANVPVTATYLVNKAGWHPSYSIVVKDISSPLEVQFNANVYQSSGEIWKDVKLSLSSGNPSLNNQKPELQPWYLHYIMPGISAAPYRGFSNGNTLQGRVQDVEGRPVSGATVLVKGTSTATSTNENGFFALNGVARGAVLVVSGVGYQQQELPAAAGFLSISLALSAQSLDEVVVRGYALQGQVSGIQTGKREMRAKPLEVTTTYQPTTTKYEIREIYTLVNDGKINTIDVKKSVVPADYEYYAAPKLETAAYLTARLVNWQELELMAGEASLFFEGTFLGKSFIDPATAEDTLYLSLGRDANVIVKRTLVKDFSSKRFLGGNKAETKQFELSIRNNKKQPIRLLLEDQYPLSTMKEIEVEREGQDGGRLTSETGVVSWNLNVPPATEEKKSIRFTVKYPKEKRLQLD
;
A
#
# COMPACT_ATOMS: atom_id res chain seq x y z
N MET A 1 18.82 86.19 -19.61
CA MET A 1 18.96 85.17 -18.54
C MET A 1 17.62 84.46 -18.39
N LYS A 2 17.41 83.14 -18.47
CA LYS A 2 18.06 81.96 -19.06
C LYS A 2 16.91 80.94 -19.22
N PRO A 3 16.73 80.24 -20.36
CA PRO A 3 15.79 79.14 -20.47
C PRO A 3 16.46 77.89 -19.89
N GLY A 4 16.05 77.42 -18.71
CA GLY A 4 16.81 76.36 -18.05
C GLY A 4 16.14 75.58 -16.93
N LEU A 5 14.82 75.70 -16.73
CA LEU A 5 14.18 75.03 -15.58
C LEU A 5 12.99 74.12 -15.88
N LEU A 6 12.50 74.07 -17.13
CA LEU A 6 11.32 73.28 -17.49
C LEU A 6 11.63 71.93 -18.17
N LEU A 7 12.90 71.63 -18.43
CA LEU A 7 13.33 70.35 -19.01
C LEU A 7 13.89 69.35 -17.98
N LEU A 8 14.07 69.74 -16.71
CA LEU A 8 14.64 68.87 -15.69
C LEU A 8 13.60 68.09 -14.87
N SER A 9 12.34 68.54 -14.84
CA SER A 9 11.26 67.88 -14.09
C SER A 9 10.55 66.77 -14.88
N VAL A 10 10.65 66.76 -16.22
CA VAL A 10 10.11 65.67 -17.05
C VAL A 10 11.09 64.49 -17.15
N PHE A 11 12.38 64.70 -16.86
CA PHE A 11 13.38 63.63 -16.88
C PHE A 11 13.47 62.83 -15.57
N LEU A 12 12.91 63.33 -14.46
CA LEU A 12 12.98 62.66 -13.15
C LEU A 12 11.80 61.69 -12.89
N VAL A 13 10.71 61.80 -13.65
CA VAL A 13 9.53 60.92 -13.50
C VAL A 13 9.63 59.67 -14.38
N LEU A 14 10.57 59.62 -15.32
CA LEU A 14 10.81 58.46 -16.21
C LEU A 14 11.82 57.43 -15.65
N GLN A 15 12.47 57.68 -14.51
CA GLN A 15 13.42 56.71 -13.91
C GLN A 15 12.84 55.82 -12.81
N PHE A 16 11.60 56.06 -12.34
CA PHE A 16 10.96 55.19 -11.35
C PHE A 16 10.17 54.02 -11.96
N ALA A 17 10.15 53.87 -13.28
CA ALA A 17 9.42 52.80 -13.98
C ALA A 17 10.25 51.52 -14.28
N GLN A 18 11.51 51.43 -13.85
CA GLN A 18 12.41 50.31 -14.19
C GLN A 18 13.16 49.74 -12.97
N ALA A 19 12.43 49.31 -11.96
CA ALA A 19 13.01 48.45 -10.90
C ALA A 19 12.13 47.24 -10.56
N GLN A 20 11.16 46.90 -11.40
CA GLN A 20 10.49 45.60 -11.31
C GLN A 20 11.35 44.59 -12.06
N SER A 21 11.96 43.65 -11.33
CA SER A 21 12.73 42.55 -11.92
C SER A 21 11.89 41.87 -13.00
N LYS A 22 12.43 41.75 -14.21
CA LYS A 22 11.71 41.13 -15.33
C LYS A 22 11.40 39.68 -14.98
N ARG A 23 10.11 39.32 -14.96
CA ARG A 23 9.65 37.94 -14.74
C ARG A 23 9.93 37.10 -15.98
N ILE A 24 10.63 35.99 -15.80
CA ILE A 24 11.04 35.06 -16.86
C ILE A 24 10.59 33.66 -16.44
N ILE A 25 9.71 33.05 -17.24
CA ILE A 25 9.29 31.67 -17.02
C ILE A 25 10.39 30.75 -17.55
N ALA A 26 10.94 29.91 -16.68
CA ALA A 26 11.84 28.83 -17.06
C ALA A 26 11.04 27.57 -17.39
N PRO A 27 11.04 27.10 -18.64
CA PRO A 27 10.52 25.77 -18.93
C PRO A 27 11.41 24.73 -18.23
N SER A 28 10.80 23.76 -17.57
CA SER A 28 11.52 22.66 -16.93
C SER A 28 10.77 21.35 -17.08
N LYS A 29 11.51 20.25 -16.95
CA LYS A 29 10.97 18.90 -16.88
C LYS A 29 11.56 18.15 -15.69
N ILE A 30 10.80 17.22 -15.13
CA ILE A 30 11.32 16.31 -14.12
C ILE A 30 12.26 15.34 -14.83
N GLU A 31 13.50 15.27 -14.36
CA GLU A 31 14.54 14.42 -14.94
C GLU A 31 14.72 13.14 -14.11
N ALA A 32 14.69 13.30 -12.79
CA ALA A 32 14.93 12.21 -11.86
C ALA A 32 14.09 12.37 -10.59
N VAL A 33 13.73 11.25 -9.99
CA VAL A 33 13.01 11.18 -8.72
C VAL A 33 13.68 10.16 -7.82
N THR A 34 13.99 10.55 -6.59
CA THR A 34 14.40 9.62 -5.52
C THR A 34 13.22 9.45 -4.57
N VAL A 35 12.61 8.26 -4.55
CA VAL A 35 11.50 7.95 -3.66
C VAL A 35 12.04 7.39 -2.34
N PHE A 36 11.57 7.95 -1.23
CA PHE A 36 11.92 7.51 0.13
C PHE A 36 10.82 6.61 0.71
N LEU A 37 11.06 5.99 1.86
CA LEU A 37 9.99 5.26 2.56
C LEU A 37 8.78 6.16 2.85
N GLN A 38 9.06 7.46 3.05
CA GLN A 38 8.06 8.50 3.15
C GLN A 38 8.55 9.75 2.41
N GLY A 39 7.77 10.19 1.42
CA GLY A 39 8.07 11.30 0.55
C GLY A 39 8.92 10.91 -0.67
N ALA A 40 9.19 11.89 -1.52
CA ALA A 40 10.13 11.78 -2.64
C ALA A 40 10.87 13.08 -2.87
N GLU A 41 12.12 13.01 -3.31
CA GLU A 41 12.87 14.13 -3.85
C GLU A 41 12.67 14.18 -5.36
N VAL A 42 12.21 15.32 -5.86
CA VAL A 42 12.01 15.57 -7.27
C VAL A 42 13.11 16.49 -7.77
N LYS A 43 13.82 16.05 -8.80
CA LYS A 43 14.83 16.84 -9.50
C LYS A 43 14.33 17.20 -10.90
N ARG A 44 14.25 18.48 -11.17
CA ARG A 44 13.87 19.03 -12.48
C ARG A 44 14.94 19.92 -13.06
N THR A 45 15.07 19.87 -14.38
CA THR A 45 16.09 20.61 -15.13
C THR A 45 15.47 21.39 -16.28
N GLY A 46 16.10 22.51 -16.63
CA GLY A 46 15.67 23.41 -17.69
C GLY A 46 16.81 24.30 -18.16
N MET A 47 16.55 25.06 -19.24
CA MET A 47 17.46 26.07 -19.77
C MET A 47 16.70 27.40 -19.85
N VAL A 48 17.34 28.49 -19.42
CA VAL A 48 16.74 29.82 -19.44
C VAL A 48 17.69 30.86 -20.00
N GLN A 49 17.17 31.74 -20.85
CA GLN A 49 17.89 32.95 -21.26
C GLN A 49 17.65 34.07 -20.26
N LEU A 50 18.72 34.51 -19.61
CA LEU A 50 18.69 35.61 -18.65
C LEU A 50 19.32 36.86 -19.27
N PRO A 51 18.63 38.02 -19.24
CA PRO A 51 19.20 39.28 -19.68
C PRO A 51 20.22 39.81 -18.66
N LEU A 52 20.99 40.82 -19.08
CA LEU A 52 21.81 41.62 -18.16
C LEU A 52 20.94 42.24 -17.05
N GLY A 53 21.42 42.20 -15.81
CA GLY A 53 20.76 42.80 -14.66
C GLY A 53 19.85 41.83 -13.88
N LYS A 54 18.89 42.39 -13.13
CA LYS A 54 18.02 41.63 -12.23
C LYS A 54 16.83 41.02 -12.96
N SER A 55 16.64 39.71 -12.77
CA SER A 55 15.51 38.96 -13.30
C SER A 55 14.88 38.09 -12.21
N GLU A 56 13.57 37.89 -12.30
CA GLU A 56 12.86 36.89 -11.50
C GLU A 56 12.62 35.66 -12.36
N LEU A 57 13.33 34.58 -12.06
CA LEU A 57 13.11 33.28 -12.66
C LEU A 57 11.91 32.60 -12.02
N VAL A 58 11.02 32.01 -12.80
CA VAL A 58 9.84 31.30 -12.30
C VAL A 58 9.74 29.92 -12.96
N LEU A 59 9.69 28.89 -12.14
CA LEU A 59 9.38 27.52 -12.51
C LEU A 59 7.92 27.22 -12.13
N SER A 60 7.11 26.87 -13.13
CA SER A 60 5.68 26.53 -12.96
C SER A 60 5.46 25.02 -12.86
N GLY A 61 4.27 24.60 -12.42
CA GLY A 61 3.94 23.18 -12.29
C GLY A 61 4.65 22.51 -11.11
N ILE A 62 4.85 23.26 -10.03
CA ILE A 62 5.39 22.72 -8.79
C ILE A 62 4.27 22.07 -8.00
N SER A 63 4.55 20.87 -7.46
CA SER A 63 3.68 20.14 -6.54
C SER A 63 3.07 21.05 -5.47
N THR A 64 1.77 20.87 -5.23
CA THR A 64 1.05 21.49 -4.12
C THR A 64 1.48 20.95 -2.76
N ASP A 65 2.07 19.75 -2.73
CA ASP A 65 2.54 19.01 -1.55
C ASP A 65 4.05 19.15 -1.31
N ILE A 66 4.66 20.19 -1.88
CA ILE A 66 6.07 20.53 -1.69
C ILE A 66 6.40 20.88 -0.25
N GLU A 67 7.50 20.34 0.27
CA GLU A 67 8.11 20.79 1.52
C GLU A 67 8.93 22.05 1.26
N THR A 68 8.36 23.21 1.56
CA THR A 68 8.94 24.52 1.18
C THR A 68 10.35 24.75 1.73
N SER A 69 10.69 24.15 2.88
CA SER A 69 12.01 24.25 3.49
C SER A 69 13.10 23.42 2.79
N SER A 70 12.71 22.47 1.92
CA SER A 70 13.62 21.59 1.19
C SER A 70 14.11 22.14 -0.15
N VAL A 71 13.56 23.29 -0.57
CA VAL A 71 13.76 23.81 -1.92
C VAL A 71 15.20 24.26 -2.16
N GLN A 72 15.80 23.73 -3.22
CA GLN A 72 17.12 24.12 -3.69
C GLN A 72 17.06 24.46 -5.18
N VAL A 73 17.64 25.60 -5.56
CA VAL A 73 17.77 26.03 -6.95
C VAL A 73 19.23 26.27 -7.25
N LYS A 74 19.77 25.51 -8.20
CA LYS A 74 21.12 25.67 -8.71
C LYS A 74 21.06 26.26 -10.11
N LEU A 75 21.83 27.31 -10.32
CA LEU A 75 22.00 27.99 -11.60
C LEU A 75 23.50 28.01 -11.92
N GLU A 76 23.88 27.58 -13.13
CA GLU A 76 25.28 27.46 -13.51
C GLU A 76 25.70 28.63 -14.41
N GLY A 77 26.67 29.45 -13.98
CA GLY A 77 27.19 30.58 -14.76
C GLY A 77 27.71 31.73 -13.89
N ASP A 78 28.15 32.83 -14.54
CA ASP A 78 28.57 34.07 -13.88
C ASP A 78 27.35 34.94 -13.49
N LEU A 79 26.65 34.52 -12.44
CA LEU A 79 25.47 35.19 -11.89
C LEU A 79 25.42 35.06 -10.36
N THR A 80 24.66 35.95 -9.73
CA THR A 80 24.37 35.89 -8.29
C THR A 80 22.91 35.53 -8.06
N VAL A 81 22.65 34.52 -7.22
CA VAL A 81 21.29 34.21 -6.73
C VAL A 81 21.03 35.04 -5.48
N LEU A 82 20.04 35.93 -5.56
CA LEU A 82 19.70 36.86 -4.48
C LEU A 82 18.67 36.26 -3.51
N SER A 83 17.69 35.52 -4.03
CA SER A 83 16.69 34.82 -3.21
C SER A 83 16.07 33.65 -3.97
N VAL A 84 15.55 32.69 -3.22
CA VAL A 84 14.79 31.54 -3.71
C VAL A 84 13.57 31.38 -2.80
N GLY A 85 12.41 31.06 -3.38
CA GLY A 85 11.21 30.81 -2.59
C GLY A 85 10.11 30.11 -3.38
N VAL A 86 9.03 29.79 -2.67
CA VAL A 86 7.80 29.21 -3.23
C VAL A 86 6.65 30.18 -2.99
N ARG A 87 5.78 30.35 -3.98
CA ARG A 87 4.53 31.11 -3.86
C ARG A 87 3.41 30.39 -4.59
N LYS A 88 2.16 30.69 -4.23
CA LYS A 88 0.99 30.18 -4.97
C LYS A 88 0.71 31.05 -6.19
N ASN A 89 0.46 30.43 -7.34
CA ASN A 89 0.05 31.14 -8.55
C ASN A 89 -1.47 31.08 -8.71
N PHE A 90 -2.12 32.21 -8.44
CA PHE A 90 -3.57 32.39 -8.63
C PHE A 90 -3.94 32.84 -10.06
N LEU A 91 -2.99 33.29 -10.89
CA LEU A 91 -3.24 33.79 -12.25
C LEU A 91 -3.58 32.66 -13.25
N GLN A 92 -3.19 31.43 -12.96
CA GLN A 92 -3.53 30.26 -13.80
C GLN A 92 -5.02 29.89 -13.71
N GLU A 93 -5.67 30.21 -12.59
CA GLU A 93 -7.11 30.00 -12.37
C GLU A 93 -7.96 30.76 -13.39
N GLU A 94 -7.57 32.00 -13.71
CA GLU A 94 -8.32 32.87 -14.64
C GLU A 94 -8.26 32.36 -16.08
N LYS A 95 -7.13 31.80 -16.50
CA LYS A 95 -7.00 31.18 -17.84
C LYS A 95 -7.79 29.87 -17.95
N ILE A 96 -7.75 29.03 -16.90
CA ILE A 96 -8.55 27.80 -16.82
C ILE A 96 -10.05 28.12 -16.86
N ARG A 97 -10.47 29.25 -16.24
CA ARG A 97 -11.86 29.70 -16.25
C ARG A 97 -12.38 30.07 -17.64
N GLU A 98 -11.58 30.75 -18.45
CA GLU A 98 -11.94 31.09 -19.84
C GLU A 98 -12.01 29.85 -20.74
N GLU A 99 -11.07 28.92 -20.62
CA GLU A 99 -11.08 27.66 -21.38
C GLU A 99 -12.25 26.75 -20.98
N LEU A 100 -12.59 26.68 -19.68
CA LEU A 100 -13.78 25.98 -19.17
C LEU A 100 -15.06 26.53 -19.77
N LYS A 101 -15.20 27.87 -19.80
CA LYS A 101 -16.38 28.52 -20.38
C LYS A 101 -16.57 28.15 -21.85
N GLN A 102 -15.49 28.09 -22.63
CA GLN A 102 -15.55 27.69 -24.04
C GLN A 102 -15.99 26.23 -24.22
N LEU A 103 -15.48 25.31 -23.39
CA LEU A 103 -15.88 23.90 -23.45
C LEU A 103 -17.33 23.68 -22.99
N GLU A 104 -17.78 24.42 -21.98
CA GLU A 104 -19.18 24.41 -21.53
C GLU A 104 -20.13 24.91 -22.63
N GLU A 105 -19.80 26.02 -23.31
CA GLU A 105 -20.56 26.52 -24.46
C GLU A 105 -20.60 25.52 -25.62
N GLN A 106 -19.48 24.81 -25.88
CA GLN A 106 -19.45 23.75 -26.89
C GLN A 106 -20.33 22.55 -26.52
N LEU A 107 -20.34 22.16 -25.23
CA LEU A 107 -21.16 21.07 -24.73
C LEU A 107 -22.65 21.40 -24.86
N GLU A 108 -23.06 22.60 -24.48
CA GLU A 108 -24.43 23.11 -24.65
C GLU A 108 -24.85 23.08 -26.13
N GLY A 109 -24.00 23.57 -27.03
CA GLY A 109 -24.28 23.53 -28.47
C GLY A 109 -24.39 22.12 -29.05
N MET A 110 -23.71 21.13 -28.48
CA MET A 110 -23.87 19.71 -28.85
C MET A 110 -25.15 19.10 -28.29
N GLU A 111 -25.56 19.48 -27.08
CA GLU A 111 -26.81 19.06 -26.47
C GLU A 111 -28.02 19.55 -27.25
N ASP A 112 -27.99 20.79 -27.73
CA ASP A 112 -28.99 21.35 -28.63
C ASP A 112 -29.10 20.58 -29.94
N LYS A 113 -27.96 20.24 -30.56
CA LYS A 113 -27.94 19.41 -31.79
C LYS A 113 -28.55 18.04 -31.53
N GLN A 114 -28.20 17.39 -30.42
CA GLN A 114 -28.75 16.10 -30.05
C GLN A 114 -30.27 16.18 -29.82
N ALA A 115 -30.75 17.23 -29.14
CA ALA A 115 -32.17 17.46 -28.91
C ALA A 115 -32.95 17.63 -30.22
N ARG A 116 -32.43 18.39 -31.18
CA ARG A 116 -33.05 18.55 -32.52
C ARG A 116 -33.17 17.21 -33.25
N GLN A 117 -32.12 16.39 -33.22
CA GLN A 117 -32.09 15.10 -33.88
C GLN A 117 -33.06 14.10 -33.24
N ARG A 118 -33.18 14.09 -31.91
CA ARG A 118 -34.22 13.31 -31.20
C ARG A 118 -35.63 13.75 -31.60
N LYS A 119 -35.88 15.05 -31.70
CA LYS A 119 -37.18 15.57 -32.16
C LYS A 119 -37.49 15.14 -33.59
N GLN A 120 -36.51 15.14 -34.49
CA GLN A 120 -36.70 14.63 -35.84
C GLN A 120 -36.98 13.11 -35.84
N GLN A 121 -36.30 12.34 -35.00
CA GLN A 121 -36.56 10.92 -34.81
C GLN A 121 -37.99 10.65 -34.29
N ASP A 122 -38.47 11.46 -33.35
CA ASP A 122 -39.84 11.37 -32.82
C ASP A 122 -40.87 11.59 -33.93
N VAL A 123 -40.65 12.56 -34.82
CA VAL A 123 -41.52 12.82 -35.99
C VAL A 123 -41.56 11.61 -36.93
N LEU A 124 -40.39 11.05 -37.27
CA LEU A 124 -40.33 9.87 -38.15
C LEU A 124 -41.00 8.63 -37.53
N LYS A 125 -40.87 8.45 -36.21
CA LYS A 125 -41.56 7.36 -35.48
C LYS A 125 -43.07 7.53 -35.44
N GLN A 126 -43.56 8.77 -35.32
CA GLN A 126 -44.99 9.04 -35.41
C GLN A 126 -45.53 8.74 -36.81
N GLU A 127 -44.78 9.08 -37.87
CA GLU A 127 -45.13 8.76 -39.24
C GLU A 127 -45.14 7.24 -39.49
N GLU A 128 -44.12 6.52 -39.02
CA GLU A 128 -44.08 5.06 -39.06
C GLU A 128 -45.30 4.44 -38.37
N ALA A 129 -45.61 4.89 -37.14
CA ALA A 129 -46.76 4.40 -36.39
C ALA A 129 -48.09 4.66 -37.12
N MET A 130 -48.22 5.80 -37.81
CA MET A 130 -49.39 6.09 -38.64
C MET A 130 -49.50 5.12 -39.82
N LEU A 131 -48.40 4.84 -40.52
CA LEU A 131 -48.38 3.91 -41.65
C LEU A 131 -48.69 2.48 -41.21
N VAL A 132 -48.15 2.04 -40.07
CA VAL A 132 -48.41 0.70 -39.51
C VAL A 132 -49.86 0.59 -39.03
N ARG A 133 -50.41 1.61 -38.35
CA ARG A 133 -51.80 1.59 -37.87
C ARG A 133 -52.82 1.55 -39.01
N ASN A 134 -52.48 2.13 -40.16
CA ASN A 134 -53.29 2.05 -41.38
C ASN A 134 -53.24 0.68 -42.07
N GLN A 135 -52.50 -0.32 -41.54
CA GLN A 135 -52.58 -1.73 -42.00
C GLN A 135 -53.89 -2.40 -41.60
N GLU A 136 -54.57 -1.91 -40.54
CA GLU A 136 -55.93 -2.31 -40.20
C GLU A 136 -56.93 -1.63 -41.14
N LEU A 137 -56.89 -1.96 -42.43
CA LEU A 137 -57.95 -1.60 -43.38
C LEU A 137 -59.23 -2.34 -42.98
N LYS A 138 -59.95 -1.85 -41.96
CA LYS A 138 -61.36 -2.18 -41.74
C LYS A 138 -62.14 -1.54 -42.88
N ALA A 139 -62.26 -2.29 -43.97
CA ALA A 139 -63.21 -2.00 -45.02
C ALA A 139 -64.61 -1.99 -44.39
N GLY A 140 -65.12 -0.80 -44.07
CA GLY A 140 -66.56 -0.63 -43.87
C GLY A 140 -67.27 -1.02 -45.16
N ASN A 141 -67.85 -2.23 -45.19
CA ASN A 141 -68.70 -2.79 -46.25
C ASN A 141 -68.27 -2.61 -47.73
N THR A 142 -67.01 -2.32 -48.01
CA THR A 142 -66.52 -2.03 -49.38
C THR A 142 -65.47 -3.04 -49.79
N VAL A 143 -65.72 -3.83 -50.83
CA VAL A 143 -64.75 -4.80 -51.37
C VAL A 143 -63.61 -4.04 -52.02
N LEU A 144 -62.42 -4.06 -51.41
CA LEU A 144 -61.20 -3.48 -51.99
C LEU A 144 -60.78 -4.28 -53.22
N LYS A 145 -60.46 -3.60 -54.33
CA LYS A 145 -59.95 -4.26 -55.53
C LYS A 145 -58.50 -4.71 -55.30
N PRO A 146 -58.06 -5.87 -55.82
CA PRO A 146 -56.68 -6.35 -55.67
C PRO A 146 -55.60 -5.37 -56.14
N ALA A 147 -55.89 -4.54 -57.17
CA ALA A 147 -54.96 -3.55 -57.69
C ALA A 147 -54.70 -2.39 -56.71
N ASP A 148 -55.75 -1.90 -56.03
CA ASP A 148 -55.67 -0.80 -55.06
C ASP A 148 -54.94 -1.26 -53.79
N LEU A 149 -55.17 -2.51 -53.38
CA LEU A 149 -54.44 -3.14 -52.28
C LEU A 149 -52.94 -3.27 -52.59
N LYS A 150 -52.60 -3.70 -53.81
CA LYS A 150 -51.20 -3.81 -54.25
C LYS A 150 -50.51 -2.44 -54.24
N ALA A 151 -51.15 -1.40 -54.80
CA ALA A 151 -50.58 -0.06 -54.84
C ALA A 151 -50.36 0.53 -53.43
N ALA A 152 -51.29 0.31 -52.50
CA ALA A 152 -51.15 0.76 -51.11
C ALA A 152 -50.01 0.04 -50.37
N LEU A 153 -49.86 -1.28 -50.60
CA LEU A 153 -48.77 -2.08 -50.02
C LEU A 153 -47.40 -1.71 -50.60
N ASP A 154 -47.32 -1.42 -51.89
CA ASP A 154 -46.08 -0.98 -52.55
C ASP A 154 -45.66 0.41 -52.04
N PHE A 155 -46.59 1.37 -51.95
CA PHE A 155 -46.35 2.69 -51.35
C PHE A 155 -45.89 2.59 -49.89
N GLN A 156 -46.57 1.76 -49.09
CA GLN A 156 -46.21 1.57 -47.69
C GLN A 156 -44.81 0.98 -47.55
N ARG A 157 -44.45 0.00 -48.39
CA ARG A 157 -43.12 -0.61 -48.39
C ARG A 157 -42.05 0.44 -48.69
N GLU A 158 -42.22 1.20 -49.78
CA GLU A 158 -41.25 2.23 -50.20
C GLU A 158 -41.08 3.32 -49.14
N ARG A 159 -42.18 3.79 -48.53
CA ARG A 159 -42.10 4.80 -47.48
C ARG A 159 -41.48 4.27 -46.19
N LEU A 160 -41.78 3.03 -45.78
CA LEU A 160 -41.15 2.42 -44.61
C LEU A 160 -39.64 2.22 -44.82
N GLU A 161 -39.20 1.82 -46.02
CA GLU A 161 -37.78 1.70 -46.36
C GLU A 161 -37.06 3.06 -46.24
N ASP A 162 -37.66 4.14 -46.74
CA ASP A 162 -37.13 5.50 -46.60
C ASP A 162 -37.09 5.97 -45.13
N LEU A 163 -38.18 5.75 -44.37
CA LEU A 163 -38.23 6.09 -42.95
C LEU A 163 -37.17 5.35 -42.14
N TYR A 164 -36.98 4.05 -42.35
CA TYR A 164 -35.94 3.29 -41.65
C TYR A 164 -34.54 3.74 -42.01
N LYS A 165 -34.31 4.12 -43.29
CA LYS A 165 -33.03 4.70 -43.70
C LYS A 165 -32.74 6.02 -42.97
N GLN A 166 -33.73 6.91 -42.90
CA GLN A 166 -33.58 8.20 -42.19
C GLN A 166 -33.40 8.01 -40.68
N GLN A 167 -34.14 7.09 -40.05
CA GLN A 167 -33.97 6.75 -38.63
C GLN A 167 -32.56 6.22 -38.35
N LEU A 168 -32.04 5.32 -39.21
CA LEU A 168 -30.69 4.77 -39.07
C LEU A 168 -29.60 5.85 -39.17
N ASP A 169 -29.75 6.81 -40.08
CA ASP A 169 -28.79 7.90 -40.23
C ASP A 169 -28.82 8.87 -39.03
N ILE A 170 -30.01 9.13 -38.48
CA ILE A 170 -30.16 9.88 -37.22
C ILE A 170 -29.51 9.12 -36.06
N ASP A 171 -29.70 7.81 -35.93
CA ASP A 171 -29.10 7.00 -34.86
C ASP A 171 -27.56 7.03 -34.92
N LYS A 172 -26.96 6.92 -36.12
CA LYS A 172 -25.51 7.08 -36.31
C LYS A 172 -25.03 8.45 -35.86
N LEU A 173 -25.79 9.49 -36.16
CA LEU A 173 -25.43 10.86 -35.80
C LEU A 173 -25.59 11.13 -34.29
N LEU A 174 -26.63 10.60 -33.66
CA LEU A 174 -26.81 10.63 -32.21
C LEU A 174 -25.67 9.91 -31.48
N LEU A 175 -25.23 8.75 -31.98
CA LEU A 175 -24.11 8.00 -31.42
C LEU A 175 -22.77 8.75 -31.58
N LYS A 176 -22.57 9.45 -32.71
CA LYS A 176 -21.41 10.32 -32.92
C LYS A 176 -21.41 11.50 -31.94
N LEU A 177 -22.53 12.20 -31.81
CA LEU A 177 -22.69 13.32 -30.88
C LEU A 177 -22.45 12.89 -29.43
N GLU A 178 -22.93 11.72 -29.00
CA GLU A 178 -22.71 11.25 -27.63
C GLU A 178 -21.22 10.97 -27.35
N LYS A 179 -20.48 10.41 -28.32
CA LYS A 179 -19.04 10.21 -28.20
C LYS A 179 -18.29 11.54 -28.07
N GLU A 180 -18.62 12.52 -28.91
CA GLU A 180 -18.01 13.85 -28.86
C GLU A 180 -18.31 14.57 -27.54
N LYS A 181 -19.56 14.53 -27.07
CA LYS A 181 -19.96 15.07 -25.76
C LYS A 181 -19.20 14.42 -24.62
N GLN A 182 -18.96 13.11 -24.67
CA GLN A 182 -18.23 12.42 -23.61
C GLN A 182 -16.76 12.89 -23.55
N VAL A 183 -16.13 13.14 -24.69
CA VAL A 183 -14.76 13.69 -24.73
C VAL A 183 -14.72 15.08 -24.09
N ILE A 184 -15.66 15.96 -24.45
CA ILE A 184 -15.73 17.32 -23.89
C ILE A 184 -16.04 17.27 -22.38
N ARG A 185 -16.96 16.42 -21.92
CA ARG A 185 -17.25 16.25 -20.48
C ARG A 185 -16.01 15.78 -19.70
N ASN A 186 -15.23 14.87 -20.27
CA ASN A 186 -13.99 14.42 -19.64
C ASN A 186 -12.99 15.59 -19.53
N GLN A 187 -12.86 16.42 -20.57
CA GLN A 187 -12.01 17.63 -20.55
C GLN A 187 -12.48 18.66 -19.52
N VAL A 188 -13.79 18.92 -19.43
CA VAL A 188 -14.39 19.81 -18.41
C VAL A 188 -14.11 19.30 -17.01
N ASN A 189 -14.26 18.00 -16.76
CA ASN A 189 -13.97 17.40 -15.45
C ASN A 189 -12.48 17.49 -15.09
N GLU A 190 -11.59 17.25 -16.06
CA GLU A 190 -10.15 17.39 -15.89
C GLU A 190 -9.78 18.85 -15.56
N MET A 191 -10.29 19.83 -16.32
CA MET A 191 -10.06 21.25 -16.06
C MET A 191 -10.65 21.74 -14.74
N ASN A 192 -11.85 21.27 -14.35
CA ASN A 192 -12.42 21.60 -13.04
C ASN A 192 -11.60 21.03 -11.87
N SER A 193 -10.97 19.86 -12.05
CA SER A 193 -10.04 19.31 -11.05
C SER A 193 -8.77 20.16 -10.90
N GLN A 194 -8.32 20.79 -11.99
CA GLN A 194 -7.16 21.68 -12.03
C GLN A 194 -7.49 23.09 -11.49
N ARG A 195 -8.72 23.58 -11.68
CA ARG A 195 -9.20 24.90 -11.23
C ARG A 195 -9.08 25.11 -9.71
N ASN A 196 -9.30 24.07 -8.90
CA ASN A 196 -9.24 24.16 -7.44
C ASN A 196 -7.85 23.93 -6.86
N GLN A 197 -6.83 23.69 -7.69
CA GLN A 197 -5.46 23.46 -7.23
C GLN A 197 -4.64 24.73 -7.47
N ALA A 198 -4.51 25.56 -6.43
CA ALA A 198 -3.51 26.63 -6.43
C ALA A 198 -2.12 25.98 -6.62
N VAL A 199 -1.61 25.99 -7.85
CA VAL A 199 -0.31 25.42 -8.18
C VAL A 199 0.79 26.29 -7.59
N ASN A 200 1.79 25.63 -7.02
CA ASN A 200 2.95 26.33 -6.51
C ASN A 200 3.84 26.76 -7.69
N GLU A 201 4.46 27.93 -7.52
CA GLU A 201 5.55 28.42 -8.33
C GLU A 201 6.78 28.52 -7.46
N LEU A 202 7.89 28.03 -8.00
CA LEU A 202 9.19 28.24 -7.42
C LEU A 202 9.81 29.42 -8.15
N TYR A 203 10.29 30.40 -7.41
CA TYR A 203 10.94 31.57 -7.98
C TYR A 203 12.36 31.73 -7.44
N ALA A 204 13.23 32.29 -8.29
CA ALA A 204 14.58 32.69 -7.90
C ALA A 204 14.88 34.09 -8.46
N VAL A 205 15.24 35.02 -7.59
CA VAL A 205 15.70 36.36 -8.03
C VAL A 205 17.20 36.28 -8.29
N VAL A 206 17.60 36.62 -9.51
CA VAL A 206 18.97 36.47 -9.98
C VAL A 206 19.48 37.77 -10.59
N GLU A 207 20.77 38.01 -10.47
CA GLU A 207 21.46 39.14 -11.08
C GLU A 207 22.58 38.64 -11.99
N CYS A 208 22.44 38.90 -13.29
CA CYS A 208 23.42 38.50 -14.29
C CYS A 208 24.31 39.67 -14.67
N ARG A 209 25.63 39.42 -14.75
CA ARG A 209 26.62 40.42 -15.18
C ARG A 209 26.68 40.60 -16.70
N LYS A 210 26.18 39.61 -17.44
CA LYS A 210 26.01 39.60 -18.89
C LYS A 210 24.80 38.75 -19.25
N ALA A 211 24.18 39.00 -20.39
CA ALA A 211 23.13 38.13 -20.90
C ALA A 211 23.70 36.73 -21.19
N ALA A 212 23.03 35.68 -20.71
CA ALA A 212 23.52 34.31 -20.82
C ALA A 212 22.38 33.30 -20.89
N ASN A 213 22.65 32.17 -21.53
CA ASN A 213 21.79 30.98 -21.48
C ASN A 213 22.30 30.07 -20.35
N VAL A 214 21.47 29.84 -19.35
CA VAL A 214 21.86 29.27 -18.06
C VAL A 214 21.09 27.97 -17.81
N PRO A 215 21.77 26.86 -17.45
CA PRO A 215 21.11 25.67 -16.94
C PRO A 215 20.53 25.95 -15.56
N VAL A 216 19.27 25.57 -15.36
CA VAL A 216 18.62 25.60 -14.05
C VAL A 216 18.31 24.18 -13.60
N THR A 217 18.68 23.87 -12.36
CA THR A 217 18.28 22.65 -11.66
C THR A 217 17.52 23.03 -10.40
N ALA A 218 16.32 22.50 -10.23
CA ALA A 218 15.56 22.66 -8.99
C ALA A 218 15.34 21.29 -8.36
N THR A 219 15.58 21.21 -7.05
CA THR A 219 15.39 20.00 -6.25
C THR A 219 14.52 20.33 -5.04
N TYR A 220 13.54 19.49 -4.74
CA TYR A 220 12.62 19.69 -3.62
C TYR A 220 11.98 18.37 -3.20
N LEU A 221 11.54 18.29 -1.95
CA LEU A 221 10.81 17.16 -1.40
C LEU A 221 9.29 17.34 -1.58
N VAL A 222 8.60 16.23 -1.83
CA VAL A 222 7.13 16.13 -1.83
C VAL A 222 6.70 15.09 -0.78
N ASN A 223 5.63 15.41 -0.05
CA ASN A 223 5.22 14.59 1.10
C ASN A 223 4.26 13.45 0.73
N LYS A 224 3.47 13.60 -0.35
CA LYS A 224 2.49 12.59 -0.80
C LYS A 224 3.07 11.62 -1.83
N ALA A 225 4.18 11.00 -1.48
CA ALA A 225 4.78 9.91 -2.22
C ALA A 225 5.46 8.95 -1.26
N GLY A 226 5.83 7.77 -1.71
CA GLY A 226 6.62 6.85 -0.90
C GLY A 226 6.77 5.51 -1.57
N TRP A 227 7.54 4.64 -0.94
CA TRP A 227 7.60 3.24 -1.31
C TRP A 227 7.71 2.36 -0.07
N HIS A 228 7.28 1.10 -0.20
CA HIS A 228 7.51 0.09 0.82
C HIS A 228 7.99 -1.22 0.16
N PRO A 229 8.87 -1.97 0.84
CA PRO A 229 9.35 -3.25 0.33
C PRO A 229 8.21 -4.29 0.35
N SER A 230 8.25 -5.20 -0.61
CA SER A 230 7.56 -6.48 -0.53
C SER A 230 8.41 -7.59 -1.13
N TYR A 231 8.09 -8.83 -0.74
CA TYR A 231 8.82 -10.01 -1.17
C TYR A 231 7.88 -11.05 -1.77
N SER A 232 8.37 -11.78 -2.75
CA SER A 232 7.79 -13.06 -3.16
C SER A 232 8.82 -14.16 -2.94
N ILE A 233 8.49 -15.11 -2.09
CA ILE A 233 9.35 -16.22 -1.72
C ILE A 233 8.78 -17.48 -2.34
N VAL A 234 9.55 -18.09 -3.23
CA VAL A 234 9.13 -19.27 -3.97
C VAL A 234 10.03 -20.44 -3.61
N VAL A 235 9.42 -21.50 -3.09
CA VAL A 235 10.08 -22.76 -2.78
C VAL A 235 9.52 -23.80 -3.73
N LYS A 236 10.37 -24.33 -4.61
CA LYS A 236 9.94 -25.35 -5.58
C LYS A 236 9.68 -26.70 -4.91
N ASP A 237 10.58 -27.11 -4.03
CA ASP A 237 10.55 -28.35 -3.26
C ASP A 237 11.55 -28.22 -2.09
N ILE A 238 11.49 -29.13 -1.11
CA ILE A 238 12.33 -29.09 0.10
C ILE A 238 13.79 -29.51 -0.13
N SER A 239 14.20 -29.81 -1.36
CA SER A 239 15.58 -30.14 -1.73
C SER A 239 16.26 -29.04 -2.56
N SER A 240 15.48 -28.04 -2.97
CA SER A 240 15.94 -26.91 -3.77
C SER A 240 16.15 -25.68 -2.89
N PRO A 241 17.05 -24.76 -3.26
CA PRO A 241 17.11 -23.44 -2.62
C PRO A 241 15.81 -22.67 -2.87
N LEU A 242 15.51 -21.71 -2.00
CA LEU A 242 14.38 -20.82 -2.19
C LEU A 242 14.77 -19.62 -3.07
N GLU A 243 13.81 -19.12 -3.84
CA GLU A 243 13.94 -17.88 -4.59
C GLU A 243 13.30 -16.73 -3.82
N VAL A 244 14.03 -15.64 -3.60
CA VAL A 244 13.51 -14.40 -3.03
C VAL A 244 13.50 -13.35 -4.12
N GLN A 245 12.30 -12.90 -4.48
CA GLN A 245 12.10 -11.71 -5.32
C GLN A 245 11.81 -10.53 -4.39
N PHE A 246 12.70 -9.54 -4.36
CA PHE A 246 12.52 -8.28 -3.65
C PHE A 246 11.95 -7.23 -4.61
N ASN A 247 10.80 -6.67 -4.23
CA ASN A 247 10.06 -5.66 -4.97
C ASN A 247 9.87 -4.39 -4.14
N ALA A 248 9.76 -3.26 -4.82
CA ALA A 248 9.39 -1.98 -4.23
C ALA A 248 8.01 -1.54 -4.72
N ASN A 249 7.12 -1.26 -3.79
CA ASN A 249 5.77 -0.79 -4.09
C ASN A 249 5.75 0.73 -3.99
N VAL A 250 5.89 1.39 -5.14
CA VAL A 250 5.99 2.85 -5.25
C VAL A 250 4.62 3.45 -5.46
N TYR A 251 4.28 4.50 -4.72
CA TYR A 251 3.06 5.26 -4.89
C TYR A 251 3.34 6.76 -4.87
N GLN A 252 2.53 7.53 -5.58
CA GLN A 252 2.60 8.98 -5.53
C GLN A 252 1.25 9.63 -5.84
N SER A 253 0.93 10.66 -5.08
CA SER A 253 -0.21 11.54 -5.26
C SER A 253 0.20 13.01 -5.04
N SER A 254 1.41 13.36 -5.53
CA SER A 254 2.08 14.64 -5.27
C SER A 254 1.55 15.82 -6.09
N GLY A 255 0.55 15.63 -6.94
CA GLY A 255 0.06 16.67 -7.85
C GLY A 255 0.85 16.79 -9.16
N GLU A 256 1.90 15.98 -9.35
CA GLU A 256 2.75 15.99 -10.55
C GLU A 256 2.72 14.65 -11.27
N ILE A 257 2.86 14.68 -12.60
CA ILE A 257 3.10 13.47 -13.40
C ILE A 257 4.61 13.34 -13.56
N TRP A 258 5.18 12.26 -13.06
CA TRP A 258 6.58 11.94 -13.24
C TRP A 258 6.74 11.17 -14.55
N LYS A 259 6.75 11.90 -15.67
CA LYS A 259 6.82 11.31 -17.01
C LYS A 259 8.27 11.06 -17.43
N ASP A 260 8.55 9.83 -17.83
CA ASP A 260 9.84 9.38 -18.36
C ASP A 260 11.05 9.76 -17.47
N VAL A 261 10.93 9.50 -16.17
CA VAL A 261 11.94 9.88 -15.17
C VAL A 261 12.91 8.76 -14.85
N LYS A 262 14.14 9.13 -14.49
CA LYS A 262 15.08 8.22 -13.82
C LYS A 262 14.66 8.01 -12.37
N LEU A 263 14.34 6.77 -12.01
CA LEU A 263 13.84 6.46 -10.66
C LEU A 263 14.97 5.92 -9.79
N SER A 264 15.04 6.42 -8.56
CA SER A 264 15.85 5.85 -7.49
C SER A 264 14.99 5.60 -6.27
N LEU A 265 15.30 4.55 -5.51
CA LEU A 265 14.65 4.24 -4.25
C LEU A 265 15.66 4.40 -3.12
N SER A 266 15.23 4.96 -1.99
CA SER A 266 16.08 5.13 -0.82
C SER A 266 15.38 4.61 0.43
N SER A 267 16.11 3.84 1.24
CA SER A 267 15.65 3.40 2.56
C SER A 267 15.65 4.51 3.61
N GLY A 268 16.14 5.71 3.26
CA GLY A 268 16.12 6.87 4.13
C GLY A 268 14.72 7.49 4.27
N ASN A 269 14.55 8.30 5.31
CA ASN A 269 13.38 9.15 5.49
C ASN A 269 13.86 10.57 5.88
N PRO A 270 13.88 11.52 4.92
CA PRO A 270 14.36 12.88 5.16
C PRO A 270 13.52 13.68 6.17
N SER A 271 12.29 13.24 6.45
CA SER A 271 11.37 13.90 7.38
C SER A 271 11.56 13.46 8.83
N LEU A 272 12.45 12.49 9.12
CA LEU A 272 12.75 12.08 10.49
C LEU A 272 13.56 13.12 11.25
N ASN A 273 13.33 13.21 12.56
CA ASN A 273 14.13 14.05 13.43
C ASN A 273 15.58 13.54 13.48
N ASN A 274 16.51 14.37 13.02
CA ASN A 274 17.95 14.05 12.99
C ASN A 274 18.68 14.43 14.29
N GLN A 275 17.95 14.83 15.35
CA GLN A 275 18.53 15.13 16.65
C GLN A 275 18.83 13.84 17.42
N LYS A 276 20.11 13.58 17.68
CA LYS A 276 20.57 12.50 18.56
C LYS A 276 19.99 12.68 19.98
N PRO A 277 19.39 11.66 20.60
CA PRO A 277 18.93 11.75 21.99
C PRO A 277 20.12 11.84 22.97
N GLU A 278 19.90 12.47 24.11
CA GLU A 278 20.88 12.56 25.20
C GLU A 278 20.41 11.77 26.42
N LEU A 279 21.24 10.83 26.87
CA LEU A 279 20.98 10.07 28.09
C LEU A 279 21.16 10.98 29.31
N GLN A 280 20.09 11.14 30.08
CA GLN A 280 20.15 11.84 31.36
C GLN A 280 20.57 10.87 32.47
N PRO A 281 21.33 11.33 33.50
CA PRO A 281 21.67 10.50 34.65
C PRO A 281 20.42 9.88 35.29
N TRP A 282 20.42 8.56 35.47
CA TRP A 282 19.30 7.84 36.08
C TRP A 282 19.51 7.71 37.59
N TYR A 283 18.83 8.57 38.35
CA TYR A 283 18.86 8.53 39.82
C TYR A 283 17.79 7.58 40.35
N LEU A 284 18.22 6.52 41.02
CA LEU A 284 17.34 5.59 41.73
C LEU A 284 16.86 6.23 43.03
N HIS A 285 15.55 6.15 43.28
CA HIS A 285 14.92 6.61 44.51
C HIS A 285 14.07 5.49 45.10
N TYR A 286 14.05 5.37 46.44
CA TYR A 286 13.13 4.45 47.12
C TYR A 286 11.68 4.87 46.82
N ILE A 287 10.87 3.94 46.32
CA ILE A 287 9.43 4.15 46.16
C ILE A 287 8.84 4.16 47.58
N MET A 288 8.56 5.34 48.13
CA MET A 288 7.84 5.45 49.40
C MET A 288 6.41 4.90 49.20
N PRO A 289 5.98 3.89 49.99
CA PRO A 289 4.61 3.40 49.93
C PRO A 289 3.67 4.49 50.44
N GLY A 290 2.82 5.05 49.58
CA GLY A 290 1.81 6.04 49.95
C GLY A 290 1.82 7.32 49.13
N ILE A 291 2.86 7.58 48.34
CA ILE A 291 2.81 8.55 47.25
C ILE A 291 2.75 7.71 45.99
N SER A 292 1.57 7.63 45.37
CA SER A 292 1.46 7.19 43.98
C SER A 292 2.47 8.03 43.20
N ALA A 293 3.59 7.43 42.81
CA ALA A 293 4.49 8.05 41.86
C ALA A 293 3.61 8.34 40.65
N ALA A 294 3.19 9.60 40.49
CA ALA A 294 2.60 10.05 39.26
C ALA A 294 3.58 9.56 38.20
N PRO A 295 3.15 8.72 37.23
CA PRO A 295 4.06 8.16 36.26
C PRO A 295 4.84 9.35 35.73
N TYR A 296 6.18 9.29 35.85
CA TYR A 296 7.06 10.26 35.24
C TYR A 296 6.52 10.43 33.83
N ARG A 297 5.87 11.56 33.56
CA ARG A 297 5.59 12.00 32.21
C ARG A 297 6.96 12.34 31.66
N GLY A 298 7.71 11.30 31.27
CA GLY A 298 8.68 11.44 30.23
C GLY A 298 7.98 12.19 29.13
N PHE A 299 8.60 13.26 28.66
CA PHE A 299 8.14 14.01 27.51
C PHE A 299 8.10 13.05 26.33
N SER A 300 6.98 12.36 26.18
CA SER A 300 6.59 11.63 24.99
C SER A 300 6.25 12.70 23.96
N ASN A 301 7.26 13.19 23.27
CA ASN A 301 7.07 13.81 21.95
C ASN A 301 6.84 12.75 20.86
N GLY A 302 6.47 11.52 21.24
CA GLY A 302 5.93 10.50 20.34
C GLY A 302 4.45 10.31 20.64
N ASN A 303 3.58 10.60 19.68
CA ASN A 303 2.19 10.12 19.67
C ASN A 303 2.19 8.59 19.48
N THR A 304 2.68 7.84 20.46
CA THR A 304 2.63 6.39 20.47
C THR A 304 1.30 5.97 21.08
N LEU A 305 0.39 5.53 20.23
CA LEU A 305 -0.87 4.91 20.61
C LEU A 305 -0.59 3.46 20.99
N GLN A 306 -1.00 3.05 22.19
CA GLN A 306 -0.85 1.67 22.66
C GLN A 306 -2.21 1.11 23.02
N GLY A 307 -2.40 -0.19 22.84
CA GLY A 307 -3.65 -0.83 23.22
C GLY A 307 -3.61 -2.34 23.10
N ARG A 308 -4.78 -2.94 23.28
CA ARG A 308 -5.03 -4.37 23.15
C ARG A 308 -6.28 -4.63 22.34
N VAL A 309 -6.20 -5.59 21.43
CA VAL A 309 -7.34 -6.14 20.70
C VAL A 309 -7.70 -7.49 21.29
N GLN A 310 -8.97 -7.66 21.59
CA GLN A 310 -9.57 -8.87 22.13
C GLN A 310 -10.88 -9.18 21.39
N ASP A 311 -11.43 -10.37 21.53
CA ASP A 311 -12.76 -10.69 21.02
C ASP A 311 -13.84 -10.32 22.04
N VAL A 312 -15.10 -10.60 21.69
CA VAL A 312 -16.27 -10.38 22.57
C VAL A 312 -16.27 -11.29 23.82
N GLU A 313 -15.48 -12.36 23.82
CA GLU A 313 -15.30 -13.30 24.93
C GLU A 313 -14.06 -12.95 25.79
N GLY A 314 -13.35 -11.86 25.45
CA GLY A 314 -12.17 -11.37 26.16
C GLY A 314 -10.87 -12.10 25.83
N ARG A 315 -10.85 -12.96 24.81
CA ARG A 315 -9.62 -13.62 24.34
C ARG A 315 -8.80 -12.66 23.48
N PRO A 316 -7.47 -12.64 23.60
CA PRO A 316 -6.63 -11.77 22.77
C PRO A 316 -6.73 -12.16 21.30
N VAL A 317 -6.84 -11.17 20.41
CA VAL A 317 -6.79 -11.38 18.97
C VAL A 317 -5.35 -11.13 18.52
N SER A 318 -4.60 -12.20 18.29
CA SER A 318 -3.23 -12.14 17.77
C SER A 318 -3.23 -11.90 16.26
N GLY A 319 -2.28 -11.11 15.75
CA GLY A 319 -2.16 -10.80 14.33
C GLY A 319 -3.26 -9.88 13.76
N ALA A 320 -4.07 -9.25 14.62
CA ALA A 320 -5.00 -8.22 14.19
C ALA A 320 -4.23 -6.99 13.70
N THR A 321 -4.60 -6.48 12.53
CA THR A 321 -4.05 -5.25 11.96
C THR A 321 -4.77 -4.04 12.54
N VAL A 322 -4.01 -3.09 13.10
CA VAL A 322 -4.47 -1.77 13.56
C VAL A 322 -3.90 -0.72 12.63
N LEU A 323 -4.74 -0.15 11.76
CA LEU A 323 -4.39 0.81 10.72
C LEU A 323 -4.98 2.18 11.03
N VAL A 324 -4.28 3.28 10.75
CA VAL A 324 -4.88 4.63 10.78
C VAL A 324 -5.55 4.92 9.43
N LYS A 325 -6.87 5.14 9.46
CA LYS A 325 -7.72 5.36 8.28
C LYS A 325 -7.17 6.49 7.40
N GLY A 326 -6.97 6.19 6.12
CA GLY A 326 -6.44 7.16 5.15
C GLY A 326 -4.92 7.33 5.16
N THR A 327 -4.19 6.47 5.88
CA THR A 327 -2.71 6.44 5.90
C THR A 327 -2.20 5.00 5.72
N SER A 328 -0.89 4.82 5.60
CA SER A 328 -0.21 3.50 5.65
C SER A 328 0.32 3.13 7.04
N THR A 329 0.07 3.96 8.05
CA THR A 329 0.53 3.73 9.43
C THR A 329 -0.28 2.59 10.04
N ALA A 330 0.31 1.40 10.10
CA ALA A 330 -0.29 0.20 10.66
C ALA A 330 0.67 -0.54 11.59
N THR A 331 0.11 -1.36 12.47
CA THR A 331 0.84 -2.33 13.30
C THR A 331 -0.01 -3.58 13.45
N SER A 332 0.60 -4.71 13.80
CA SER A 332 -0.12 -5.93 14.14
C SER A 332 -0.09 -6.17 15.64
N THR A 333 -1.13 -6.80 16.17
CA THR A 333 -1.14 -7.24 17.56
C THR A 333 -0.24 -8.44 17.76
N ASN A 334 0.44 -8.49 18.91
CA ASN A 334 1.23 -9.65 19.33
C ASN A 334 0.33 -10.78 19.88
N GLU A 335 0.95 -11.86 20.34
CA GLU A 335 0.27 -13.06 20.88
C GLU A 335 -0.71 -12.76 22.03
N ASN A 336 -0.42 -11.70 22.80
CA ASN A 336 -1.26 -11.26 23.92
C ASN A 336 -2.30 -10.21 23.50
N GLY A 337 -2.42 -9.93 22.20
CA GLY A 337 -3.34 -8.95 21.62
C GLY A 337 -2.85 -7.51 21.73
N PHE A 338 -1.65 -7.24 22.26
CA PHE A 338 -1.16 -5.88 22.42
C PHE A 338 -0.59 -5.32 21.12
N PHE A 339 -0.77 -4.01 20.92
CA PHE A 339 -0.21 -3.27 19.82
C PHE A 339 0.38 -1.94 20.29
N ALA A 340 1.35 -1.44 19.52
CA ALA A 340 1.89 -0.09 19.65
C ALA A 340 2.05 0.53 18.26
N LEU A 341 1.56 1.76 18.11
CA LEU A 341 1.48 2.47 16.85
C LEU A 341 2.01 3.90 17.02
N ASN A 342 3.09 4.26 16.32
CA ASN A 342 3.74 5.56 16.45
C ASN A 342 3.17 6.59 15.44
N GLY A 343 3.18 7.87 15.81
CA GLY A 343 2.87 8.98 14.89
C GLY A 343 1.37 9.19 14.62
N VAL A 344 0.49 8.75 15.53
CA VAL A 344 -0.97 8.87 15.35
C VAL A 344 -1.46 10.28 15.66
N ALA A 345 -2.05 11.00 14.71
CA ALA A 345 -2.64 12.31 15.00
C ALA A 345 -3.81 12.19 16.00
N ARG A 346 -3.96 13.18 16.90
CA ARG A 346 -5.10 13.20 17.85
C ARG A 346 -6.42 13.24 17.09
N GLY A 347 -7.33 12.31 17.37
CA GLY A 347 -8.63 12.21 16.71
C GLY A 347 -8.62 11.47 15.37
N ALA A 348 -7.49 10.87 14.97
CA ALA A 348 -7.45 9.99 13.80
C ALA A 348 -8.34 8.76 14.01
N VAL A 349 -8.95 8.23 12.95
CA VAL A 349 -9.79 7.02 13.04
C VAL A 349 -8.90 5.79 12.82
N LEU A 350 -8.97 4.83 13.72
CA LEU A 350 -8.35 3.53 13.59
C LEU A 350 -9.31 2.58 12.89
N VAL A 351 -8.74 1.72 12.06
CA VAL A 351 -9.39 0.62 11.39
C VAL A 351 -8.72 -0.65 11.89
N VAL A 352 -9.46 -1.46 12.63
CA VAL A 352 -8.96 -2.70 13.22
C VAL A 352 -9.60 -3.88 12.52
N SER A 353 -8.78 -4.81 12.05
CA SER A 353 -9.24 -6.01 11.34
C SER A 353 -8.43 -7.22 11.78
N GLY A 354 -9.05 -8.40 11.80
CA GLY A 354 -8.40 -9.66 12.13
C GLY A 354 -9.06 -10.80 11.36
N VAL A 355 -8.30 -11.85 11.06
CA VAL A 355 -8.82 -13.01 10.33
C VAL A 355 -9.96 -13.64 11.13
N GLY A 356 -11.14 -13.77 10.52
CA GLY A 356 -12.34 -14.30 11.18
C GLY A 356 -13.15 -13.29 12.00
N TYR A 357 -12.76 -12.00 12.00
CA TYR A 357 -13.44 -10.94 12.75
C TYR A 357 -13.99 -9.85 11.84
N GLN A 358 -15.09 -9.22 12.26
CA GLN A 358 -15.65 -8.07 11.57
C GLN A 358 -14.76 -6.85 11.82
N GLN A 359 -14.42 -6.15 10.74
CA GLN A 359 -13.65 -4.91 10.80
C GLN A 359 -14.39 -3.84 11.61
N GLN A 360 -13.65 -3.14 12.48
CA GLN A 360 -14.21 -2.09 13.33
C GLN A 360 -13.43 -0.78 13.14
N GLU A 361 -14.16 0.32 13.10
CA GLU A 361 -13.58 1.67 13.10
C GLU A 361 -13.83 2.36 14.44
N LEU A 362 -12.80 3.00 14.99
CA LEU A 362 -12.90 3.73 16.25
C LEU A 362 -11.90 4.89 16.30
N PRO A 363 -12.21 6.01 16.99
CA PRO A 363 -11.28 7.11 17.13
C PRO A 363 -10.07 6.73 18.01
N ALA A 364 -8.89 7.19 17.62
CA ALA A 364 -7.67 7.12 18.42
C ALA A 364 -7.81 8.05 19.64
N ALA A 365 -7.85 7.46 20.83
CA ALA A 365 -7.88 8.16 22.11
C ALA A 365 -6.48 8.19 22.76
N ALA A 366 -6.24 9.16 23.63
CA ALA A 366 -5.00 9.21 24.40
C ALA A 366 -5.01 8.14 25.51
N GLY A 367 -3.88 7.43 25.67
CA GLY A 367 -3.74 6.37 26.68
C GLY A 367 -3.85 4.97 26.08
N PHE A 368 -4.17 3.99 26.93
CA PHE A 368 -4.27 2.59 26.56
C PHE A 368 -5.66 2.26 25.99
N LEU A 369 -5.74 1.86 24.73
CA LEU A 369 -7.00 1.45 24.10
C LEU A 369 -7.29 -0.03 24.33
N SER A 370 -8.53 -0.35 24.69
CA SER A 370 -9.04 -1.73 24.66
C SER A 370 -10.09 -1.85 23.56
N ILE A 371 -9.87 -2.75 22.60
CA ILE A 371 -10.67 -2.88 21.38
C ILE A 371 -11.23 -4.30 21.34
N SER A 372 -12.55 -4.45 21.18
CA SER A 372 -13.22 -5.75 21.15
C SER A 372 -13.85 -6.02 19.79
N LEU A 373 -13.34 -7.02 19.06
CA LEU A 373 -13.82 -7.40 17.74
C LEU A 373 -14.90 -8.50 17.82
N ALA A 374 -15.97 -8.33 17.05
CA ALA A 374 -16.98 -9.37 16.86
C ALA A 374 -16.54 -10.37 15.78
N LEU A 375 -16.93 -11.64 15.92
CA LEU A 375 -16.68 -12.67 14.90
C LEU A 375 -17.46 -12.35 13.61
N SER A 376 -16.81 -12.48 12.46
CA SER A 376 -17.47 -12.32 11.15
C SER A 376 -18.11 -13.64 10.72
N ALA A 377 -19.41 -13.62 10.44
CA ALA A 377 -20.15 -14.76 9.88
C ALA A 377 -20.13 -14.81 8.34
N GLN A 378 -19.39 -13.93 7.68
CA GLN A 378 -19.31 -13.86 6.22
C GLN A 378 -18.05 -14.56 5.68
N SER A 379 -18.28 -15.50 4.77
CA SER A 379 -17.27 -16.09 3.89
C SER A 379 -16.53 -15.00 3.13
N LEU A 380 -15.19 -15.07 3.13
CA LEU A 380 -14.30 -14.15 2.42
C LEU A 380 -14.60 -14.19 0.91
N ASP A 381 -15.12 -13.09 0.34
CA ASP A 381 -15.05 -12.87 -1.10
C ASP A 381 -13.58 -12.60 -1.46
N GLU A 382 -12.95 -13.62 -1.99
CA GLU A 382 -11.64 -13.57 -2.61
C GLU A 382 -11.70 -12.57 -3.78
N VAL A 383 -11.13 -11.38 -3.60
CA VAL A 383 -10.80 -10.51 -4.73
C VAL A 383 -9.67 -11.18 -5.48
N VAL A 384 -10.06 -12.03 -6.43
CA VAL A 384 -9.17 -12.53 -7.46
C VAL A 384 -8.70 -11.31 -8.26
N VAL A 385 -7.51 -10.82 -7.94
CA VAL A 385 -6.75 -10.01 -8.90
C VAL A 385 -6.46 -10.94 -10.05
N ARG A 386 -7.30 -10.88 -11.08
CA ARG A 386 -7.03 -11.52 -12.37
C ARG A 386 -5.75 -10.90 -12.89
N GLY A 387 -4.62 -11.54 -12.60
CA GLY A 387 -3.41 -11.36 -13.37
C GLY A 387 -3.78 -11.61 -14.81
N TYR A 388 -3.60 -10.59 -15.65
CA TYR A 388 -3.69 -10.74 -17.09
C TYR A 388 -2.56 -11.67 -17.55
N ALA A 389 -2.78 -12.98 -17.42
CA ALA A 389 -2.14 -13.94 -18.28
C ALA A 389 -2.78 -13.73 -19.66
N LEU A 390 -2.06 -13.09 -20.56
CA LEU A 390 -2.38 -13.08 -21.98
C LEU A 390 -2.26 -14.52 -22.50
N GLN A 391 -3.32 -15.31 -22.33
CA GLN A 391 -3.54 -16.52 -23.09
C GLN A 391 -4.67 -16.25 -24.08
N GLY A 392 -4.31 -15.52 -25.13
CA GLY A 392 -5.15 -15.42 -26.32
C GLY A 392 -5.20 -16.79 -26.99
N GLN A 393 -6.31 -17.51 -26.82
CA GLN A 393 -6.73 -18.52 -27.78
C GLN A 393 -7.09 -17.80 -29.08
N VAL A 394 -6.10 -17.62 -29.95
CA VAL A 394 -6.35 -17.41 -31.38
C VAL A 394 -6.27 -18.78 -32.02
N SER A 395 -7.43 -19.27 -32.45
CA SER A 395 -7.53 -20.47 -33.25
C SER A 395 -6.76 -20.26 -34.55
N GLY A 396 -5.69 -21.03 -34.73
CA GLY A 396 -5.09 -21.33 -36.04
C GLY A 396 -4.14 -20.30 -36.65
N ILE A 397 -2.98 -20.01 -36.03
CA ILE A 397 -1.74 -19.69 -36.77
C ILE A 397 -0.54 -20.27 -36.01
N GLN A 398 0.21 -21.18 -36.65
CA GLN A 398 1.51 -21.64 -36.14
C GLN A 398 2.47 -20.45 -36.04
N THR A 399 2.87 -20.09 -34.82
CA THR A 399 3.97 -19.16 -34.58
C THR A 399 4.98 -19.82 -33.65
N GLY A 400 6.23 -19.89 -34.11
CA GLY A 400 7.32 -20.57 -33.41
C GLY A 400 7.52 -20.02 -32.00
N LYS A 401 7.77 -20.92 -31.04
CA LYS A 401 8.20 -20.60 -29.68
C LYS A 401 9.45 -19.73 -29.74
N ARG A 402 9.26 -18.43 -29.58
CA ARG A 402 10.31 -17.51 -29.16
C ARG A 402 10.07 -17.29 -27.68
N GLU A 403 10.81 -18.00 -26.83
CA GLU A 403 10.91 -17.65 -25.41
C GLU A 403 11.39 -16.20 -25.33
N MET A 404 10.49 -15.29 -24.97
CA MET A 404 10.90 -13.97 -24.50
C MET A 404 11.54 -14.17 -23.13
N ARG A 405 12.85 -14.40 -23.12
CA ARG A 405 13.64 -14.18 -21.91
C ARG A 405 13.50 -12.69 -21.56
N ALA A 406 12.75 -12.39 -20.50
CA ALA A 406 12.79 -11.07 -19.89
C ALA A 406 14.26 -10.77 -19.60
N LYS A 407 14.78 -9.67 -20.15
CA LYS A 407 16.11 -9.19 -19.77
C LYS A 407 16.06 -8.91 -18.26
N PRO A 408 17.00 -9.45 -17.47
CA PRO A 408 17.05 -9.14 -16.04
C PRO A 408 17.19 -7.63 -15.87
N LEU A 409 16.34 -7.05 -15.01
CA LEU A 409 16.42 -5.64 -14.64
C LEU A 409 17.74 -5.44 -13.92
N GLU A 410 18.53 -4.45 -14.36
CA GLU A 410 19.85 -4.21 -13.80
C GLU A 410 19.77 -3.06 -12.80
N VAL A 411 19.57 -3.38 -11.51
CA VAL A 411 19.57 -2.37 -10.44
C VAL A 411 20.98 -2.17 -9.90
N THR A 412 21.40 -0.91 -9.70
CA THR A 412 22.67 -0.60 -9.03
C THR A 412 22.40 -0.20 -7.59
N THR A 413 22.93 -0.95 -6.62
CA THR A 413 22.79 -0.65 -5.19
C THR A 413 24.03 0.10 -4.71
N THR A 414 23.82 1.27 -4.10
CA THR A 414 24.89 2.05 -3.45
C THR A 414 24.57 2.19 -1.96
N TYR A 415 25.52 1.76 -1.13
CA TYR A 415 25.43 1.92 0.31
C TYR A 415 25.97 3.30 0.73
N GLN A 416 25.19 4.02 1.53
CA GLN A 416 25.60 5.22 2.23
C GLN A 416 25.56 4.93 3.75
N PRO A 417 26.32 5.65 4.59
CA PRO A 417 26.44 5.35 6.02
C PRO A 417 25.12 5.26 6.80
N THR A 418 24.03 5.83 6.29
CA THR A 418 22.71 5.85 6.94
C THR A 418 21.57 5.35 6.06
N THR A 419 21.82 5.06 4.78
CA THR A 419 20.77 4.71 3.81
C THR A 419 21.29 3.77 2.73
N THR A 420 20.39 2.96 2.17
CA THR A 420 20.65 2.20 0.96
C THR A 420 19.89 2.83 -0.19
N LYS A 421 20.60 3.12 -1.30
CA LYS A 421 20.02 3.67 -2.52
C LYS A 421 20.02 2.61 -3.62
N TYR A 422 18.86 2.39 -4.23
CA TYR A 422 18.67 1.52 -5.39
C TYR A 422 18.44 2.40 -6.62
N GLU A 423 19.34 2.35 -7.59
CA GLU A 423 19.18 3.03 -8.87
C GLU A 423 18.53 2.08 -9.88
N ILE A 424 17.29 2.39 -10.25
CA ILE A 424 16.53 1.63 -11.23
C ILE A 424 16.92 2.13 -12.62
N ARG A 425 17.45 1.26 -13.48
CA ARG A 425 17.97 1.68 -14.79
C ARG A 425 16.88 2.02 -15.79
N GLU A 426 15.72 1.40 -15.65
CA GLU A 426 14.56 1.62 -16.49
C GLU A 426 13.95 2.99 -16.21
N ILE A 427 13.42 3.59 -17.27
CA ILE A 427 12.73 4.88 -17.21
C ILE A 427 11.25 4.61 -16.90
N TYR A 428 10.70 5.33 -15.92
CA TYR A 428 9.32 5.14 -15.48
C TYR A 428 8.45 6.37 -15.72
N THR A 429 7.16 6.12 -15.99
CA THR A 429 6.12 7.14 -15.91
C THR A 429 5.18 6.80 -14.75
N LEU A 430 5.14 7.66 -13.72
CA LEU A 430 4.20 7.54 -12.59
C LEU A 430 3.17 8.68 -12.65
N VAL A 431 1.90 8.31 -12.65
CA VAL A 431 0.76 9.23 -12.68
C VAL A 431 0.30 9.60 -11.27
N ASN A 432 -0.35 10.76 -11.13
CA ASN A 432 -0.82 11.33 -9.86
C ASN A 432 -2.14 10.69 -9.40
N ASP A 433 -2.14 9.38 -9.12
CA ASP A 433 -3.36 8.65 -8.75
C ASP A 433 -3.25 7.87 -7.43
N GLY A 434 -2.09 7.90 -6.78
CA GLY A 434 -1.84 7.18 -5.52
C GLY A 434 -1.83 5.66 -5.65
N LYS A 435 -1.93 5.09 -6.86
CA LYS A 435 -1.89 3.64 -7.04
C LYS A 435 -0.48 3.10 -6.85
N ILE A 436 -0.43 1.87 -6.36
CA ILE A 436 0.81 1.14 -6.17
C ILE A 436 1.33 0.66 -7.53
N ASN A 437 2.58 1.01 -7.81
CA ASN A 437 3.37 0.51 -8.92
C ASN A 437 4.47 -0.39 -8.32
N THR A 438 4.38 -1.69 -8.56
CA THR A 438 5.38 -2.67 -8.09
C THR A 438 6.54 -2.70 -9.07
N ILE A 439 7.75 -2.48 -8.54
CA ILE A 439 9.01 -2.46 -9.29
C ILE A 439 9.89 -3.58 -8.76
N ASP A 440 10.33 -4.46 -9.64
CA ASP A 440 11.26 -5.53 -9.30
C ASP A 440 12.64 -4.92 -9.02
N VAL A 441 13.23 -5.23 -7.86
CA VAL A 441 14.50 -4.64 -7.42
C VAL A 441 15.64 -5.65 -7.51
N LYS A 442 15.47 -6.83 -6.91
CA LYS A 442 16.53 -7.84 -6.83
C LYS A 442 15.91 -9.23 -6.76
N LYS A 443 16.48 -10.16 -7.52
CA LYS A 443 16.18 -11.59 -7.40
C LYS A 443 17.38 -12.31 -6.81
N SER A 444 17.15 -13.10 -5.76
CA SER A 444 18.16 -13.88 -5.05
C SER A 444 17.76 -15.35 -4.97
N VAL A 445 18.73 -16.24 -5.03
CA VAL A 445 18.55 -17.68 -4.78
C VAL A 445 19.33 -18.02 -3.52
N VAL A 446 18.65 -18.60 -2.53
CA VAL A 446 19.16 -18.71 -1.16
C VAL A 446 19.08 -20.15 -0.70
N PRO A 447 20.19 -20.75 -0.24
CA PRO A 447 20.14 -22.03 0.45
C PRO A 447 19.24 -21.92 1.68
N ALA A 448 18.36 -22.90 1.87
CA ALA A 448 17.50 -22.99 3.03
C ALA A 448 17.44 -24.42 3.52
N ASP A 449 17.44 -24.58 4.85
CA ASP A 449 17.16 -25.85 5.49
C ASP A 449 15.68 -25.94 5.81
N TYR A 450 15.05 -27.06 5.45
CA TYR A 450 13.63 -27.28 5.68
C TYR A 450 13.42 -28.25 6.84
N GLU A 451 12.60 -27.86 7.80
CA GLU A 451 12.21 -28.70 8.92
C GLU A 451 10.73 -28.48 9.27
N TYR A 452 10.14 -29.44 9.97
CA TYR A 452 8.81 -29.27 10.53
C TYR A 452 8.90 -28.74 11.95
N TYR A 453 7.93 -27.93 12.35
CA TYR A 453 7.75 -27.46 13.72
C TYR A 453 6.35 -27.84 14.21
N ALA A 454 6.24 -28.27 15.46
CA ALA A 454 4.96 -28.55 16.10
C ALA A 454 4.99 -28.23 17.59
N ALA A 455 3.97 -27.49 18.06
CA ALA A 455 3.75 -27.20 19.47
C ALA A 455 2.28 -27.51 19.83
N PRO A 456 1.92 -28.79 20.03
CA PRO A 456 0.52 -29.24 20.12
C PRO A 456 -0.25 -28.77 21.35
N LYS A 457 0.43 -28.12 22.32
CA LYS A 457 -0.22 -27.36 23.39
C LYS A 457 -0.91 -26.09 22.88
N LEU A 458 -0.32 -25.44 21.87
CA LEU A 458 -0.87 -24.25 21.22
C LEU A 458 -1.79 -24.66 20.06
N GLU A 459 -1.28 -25.54 19.19
CA GLU A 459 -2.03 -26.05 18.05
C GLU A 459 -1.49 -27.39 17.58
N THR A 460 -2.39 -28.33 17.28
CA THR A 460 -2.07 -29.71 16.89
C THR A 460 -1.60 -29.87 15.43
N ALA A 461 -1.37 -28.77 14.71
CA ALA A 461 -0.86 -28.80 13.35
C ALA A 461 0.67 -28.81 13.33
N ALA A 462 1.25 -29.56 12.38
CA ALA A 462 2.66 -29.43 12.03
C ALA A 462 2.83 -28.38 10.92
N TYR A 463 3.83 -27.54 11.08
CA TYR A 463 4.17 -26.47 10.14
C TYR A 463 5.49 -26.79 9.44
N LEU A 464 5.53 -26.71 8.12
CA LEU A 464 6.79 -26.73 7.40
C LEU A 464 7.45 -25.35 7.54
N THR A 465 8.72 -25.31 7.90
CA THR A 465 9.49 -24.07 8.05
C THR A 465 10.73 -24.12 7.17
N ALA A 466 11.13 -22.96 6.66
CA ALA A 466 12.43 -22.76 6.01
C ALA A 466 13.33 -21.93 6.94
N ARG A 467 14.58 -22.38 7.09
CA ARG A 467 15.60 -21.78 7.93
C ARG A 467 16.69 -21.18 7.06
N LEU A 468 16.90 -19.88 7.21
CA LEU A 468 17.92 -19.14 6.47
C LEU A 468 18.95 -18.62 7.47
N VAL A 469 20.11 -19.27 7.51
CA VAL A 469 21.21 -18.91 8.43
C VAL A 469 21.93 -17.64 7.98
N ASN A 470 22.22 -17.51 6.69
CA ASN A 470 22.93 -16.34 6.13
C ASN A 470 21.96 -15.31 5.55
N TRP A 471 20.84 -15.07 6.24
CA TRP A 471 19.79 -14.19 5.74
C TRP A 471 20.27 -12.73 5.64
N GLN A 472 21.30 -12.33 6.39
CA GLN A 472 21.85 -10.98 6.40
C GLN A 472 22.46 -10.59 5.04
N GLU A 473 22.93 -11.55 4.24
CA GLU A 473 23.46 -11.29 2.88
C GLU A 473 22.38 -10.81 1.89
N LEU A 474 21.10 -11.02 2.25
CA LEU A 474 19.97 -10.58 1.45
C LEU A 474 19.66 -9.10 1.62
N GLU A 475 20.20 -8.46 2.66
CA GLU A 475 19.97 -7.04 2.98
C GLU A 475 18.47 -6.70 3.05
N LEU A 476 17.69 -7.62 3.64
CA LEU A 476 16.24 -7.48 3.74
C LEU A 476 15.88 -6.24 4.55
N MET A 477 14.84 -5.55 4.10
CA MET A 477 14.14 -4.52 4.87
C MET A 477 12.81 -5.08 5.39
N ALA A 478 12.30 -4.48 6.47
CA ALA A 478 11.02 -4.91 7.04
C ALA A 478 9.88 -4.75 6.02
N GLY A 479 9.13 -5.81 5.75
CA GLY A 479 8.10 -5.80 4.71
C GLY A 479 7.31 -7.11 4.57
N GLU A 480 6.19 -7.03 3.84
CA GLU A 480 5.32 -8.17 3.60
C GLU A 480 5.96 -9.15 2.60
N ALA A 481 5.88 -10.45 2.89
CA ALA A 481 6.32 -11.52 2.02
C ALA A 481 5.15 -12.43 1.62
N SER A 482 4.95 -12.59 0.32
CA SER A 482 4.05 -13.60 -0.24
C SER A 482 4.80 -14.92 -0.38
N LEU A 483 4.23 -16.02 0.14
CA LEU A 483 4.88 -17.33 0.19
C LEU A 483 4.24 -18.28 -0.82
N PHE A 484 5.09 -18.96 -1.60
CA PHE A 484 4.69 -19.95 -2.57
C PHE A 484 5.49 -21.25 -2.36
N PHE A 485 4.80 -22.38 -2.30
CA PHE A 485 5.42 -23.70 -2.21
C PHE A 485 4.80 -24.63 -3.25
N GLU A 486 5.64 -25.33 -4.02
CA GLU A 486 5.21 -26.24 -5.10
C GLU A 486 4.20 -25.60 -6.08
N GLY A 487 4.37 -24.30 -6.35
CA GLY A 487 3.49 -23.53 -7.24
C GLY A 487 2.15 -23.08 -6.62
N THR A 488 1.92 -23.34 -5.33
CA THR A 488 0.72 -22.95 -4.60
C THR A 488 1.00 -21.76 -3.69
N PHE A 489 0.10 -20.77 -3.68
CA PHE A 489 0.16 -19.65 -2.73
C PHE A 489 -0.27 -20.12 -1.32
N LEU A 490 0.60 -19.93 -0.35
CA LEU A 490 0.41 -20.40 1.03
C LEU A 490 -0.13 -19.32 1.96
N GLY A 491 0.06 -18.04 1.60
CA GLY A 491 -0.32 -16.90 2.41
C GLY A 491 0.75 -15.83 2.44
N LYS A 492 0.57 -14.90 3.38
CA LYS A 492 1.45 -13.76 3.61
C LYS A 492 2.14 -13.90 4.96
N SER A 493 3.39 -13.47 5.01
CA SER A 493 4.17 -13.31 6.22
C SER A 493 4.73 -11.89 6.29
N PHE A 494 5.29 -11.49 7.42
CA PHE A 494 5.98 -10.23 7.58
C PHE A 494 7.43 -10.52 7.94
N ILE A 495 8.36 -10.02 7.13
CA ILE A 495 9.78 -10.09 7.42
C ILE A 495 10.12 -8.86 8.27
N ASP A 496 10.65 -9.07 9.47
CA ASP A 496 11.22 -8.01 10.30
C ASP A 496 12.66 -8.39 10.71
N PRO A 497 13.66 -7.92 9.95
CA PRO A 497 15.07 -8.15 10.23
C PRO A 497 15.51 -7.74 11.64
N ALA A 498 14.85 -6.76 12.26
CA ALA A 498 15.23 -6.24 13.58
C ALA A 498 14.90 -7.21 14.72
N THR A 499 14.00 -8.18 14.47
CA THR A 499 13.59 -9.20 15.43
C THR A 499 14.24 -10.56 15.16
N ALA A 500 14.87 -10.72 14.01
CA ALA A 500 15.54 -11.95 13.65
C ALA A 500 16.86 -12.08 14.41
N GLU A 501 17.07 -13.25 15.01
CA GLU A 501 18.37 -13.66 15.56
C GLU A 501 19.32 -14.08 14.42
N ASP A 502 20.23 -15.01 14.68
CA ASP A 502 21.18 -15.54 13.69
C ASP A 502 20.51 -16.37 12.58
N THR A 503 19.22 -16.67 12.67
CA THR A 503 18.49 -17.45 11.67
C THR A 503 17.10 -16.87 11.44
N LEU A 504 16.77 -16.62 10.17
CA LEU A 504 15.42 -16.21 9.77
C LEU A 504 14.58 -17.46 9.52
N TYR A 505 13.47 -17.58 10.25
CA TYR A 505 12.49 -18.65 10.09
C TYR A 505 11.31 -18.16 9.25
N LEU A 506 10.97 -18.90 8.20
CA LEU A 506 9.79 -18.65 7.38
C LEU A 506 8.84 -19.83 7.49
N SER A 507 7.62 -19.59 7.98
CA SER A 507 6.58 -20.62 8.01
C SER A 507 5.99 -20.80 6.61
N LEU A 508 6.19 -21.98 6.02
CA LEU A 508 5.65 -22.39 4.72
C LEU A 508 4.27 -23.05 4.85
N GLY A 509 3.59 -22.85 5.98
CA GLY A 509 2.23 -23.33 6.20
C GLY A 509 2.13 -24.74 6.78
N ARG A 510 0.88 -25.19 6.94
CA ARG A 510 0.52 -26.46 7.58
C ARG A 510 0.62 -27.62 6.60
N ASP A 511 1.06 -28.78 7.09
CA ASP A 511 1.02 -30.02 6.31
C ASP A 511 0.13 -31.06 6.98
N ALA A 512 -1.04 -31.30 6.39
CA ALA A 512 -2.02 -32.27 6.91
C ALA A 512 -1.51 -33.73 6.88
N ASN A 513 -0.41 -34.01 6.19
CA ASN A 513 0.20 -35.34 6.16
C ASN A 513 1.11 -35.61 7.36
N VAL A 514 1.36 -34.61 8.21
CA VAL A 514 2.09 -34.77 9.48
C VAL A 514 1.10 -34.51 10.61
N ILE A 515 0.58 -35.59 11.20
CA ILE A 515 -0.46 -35.52 12.23
C ILE A 515 0.20 -35.47 13.60
N VAL A 516 -0.04 -34.40 14.34
CA VAL A 516 0.43 -34.24 15.72
C VAL A 516 -0.76 -34.27 16.67
N LYS A 517 -0.64 -35.01 17.78
CA LYS A 517 -1.65 -35.06 18.84
C LYS A 517 -1.00 -34.89 20.19
N ARG A 518 -1.66 -34.15 21.07
CA ARG A 518 -1.33 -34.05 22.50
C ARG A 518 -2.49 -34.62 23.30
N THR A 519 -2.26 -35.73 24.00
CA THR A 519 -3.30 -36.46 24.72
C THR A 519 -2.93 -36.57 26.19
N LEU A 520 -3.84 -36.21 27.08
CA LEU A 520 -3.69 -36.43 28.51
C LEU A 520 -3.89 -37.92 28.81
N VAL A 521 -2.82 -38.63 29.15
CA VAL A 521 -2.84 -40.09 29.36
C VAL A 521 -2.99 -40.46 30.84
N LYS A 522 -2.51 -39.59 31.75
CA LYS A 522 -2.69 -39.77 33.18
C LYS A 522 -3.03 -38.44 33.84
N ASP A 523 -4.15 -38.45 34.55
CA ASP A 523 -4.60 -37.36 35.41
C ASP A 523 -4.94 -37.95 36.77
N PHE A 524 -3.98 -37.88 37.70
CA PHE A 524 -4.18 -38.42 39.04
C PHE A 524 -4.00 -37.30 40.07
N SER A 525 -5.04 -37.11 40.87
CA SER A 525 -4.99 -36.27 42.06
C SER A 525 -4.90 -37.16 43.29
N SER A 526 -3.74 -37.21 43.93
CA SER A 526 -3.64 -37.80 45.28
C SER A 526 -3.90 -36.73 46.33
N LYS A 527 -4.98 -36.92 47.09
CA LYS A 527 -5.13 -36.34 48.43
C LYS A 527 -4.28 -37.13 49.41
N ARG A 528 -2.95 -37.03 49.37
CA ARG A 528 -2.14 -37.71 50.38
C ARG A 528 -0.94 -36.86 50.76
N PHE A 529 -1.07 -36.14 51.88
CA PHE A 529 -0.13 -36.02 53.00
C PHE A 529 -0.84 -35.28 54.14
N LEU A 530 -0.39 -35.45 55.39
CA LEU A 530 -0.82 -34.64 56.53
C LEU A 530 -0.44 -33.17 56.29
N GLY A 531 -1.33 -32.38 55.66
CA GLY A 531 -1.04 -30.99 55.29
C GLY A 531 -2.18 -30.26 54.56
N GLY A 532 -2.01 -28.94 54.39
CA GLY A 532 -2.94 -28.04 53.70
C GLY A 532 -2.94 -28.13 52.17
N ASN A 533 -2.02 -28.89 51.58
CA ASN A 533 -1.79 -28.90 50.12
C ASN A 533 -2.35 -30.17 49.45
N LYS A 534 -2.65 -30.06 48.16
CA LYS A 534 -2.95 -31.19 47.27
C LYS A 534 -1.89 -31.27 46.16
N ALA A 535 -1.72 -32.46 45.59
CA ALA A 535 -0.81 -32.72 44.48
C ALA A 535 -1.61 -33.23 43.26
N GLU A 536 -1.35 -32.67 42.09
CA GLU A 536 -1.95 -33.08 40.83
C GLU A 536 -0.86 -33.45 39.83
N THR A 537 -0.88 -34.69 39.36
CA THR A 537 0.07 -35.21 38.39
C THR A 537 -0.59 -35.27 37.02
N LYS A 538 0.04 -34.64 36.04
CA LYS A 538 -0.36 -34.68 34.63
C LYS A 538 0.71 -35.39 33.81
N GLN A 539 0.27 -36.28 32.92
CA GLN A 539 1.13 -36.85 31.88
C GLN A 539 0.47 -36.69 30.52
N PHE A 540 1.18 -36.00 29.64
CA PHE A 540 0.78 -35.85 28.25
C PHE A 540 1.63 -36.77 27.37
N GLU A 541 0.98 -37.47 26.44
CA GLU A 541 1.60 -38.15 25.32
C GLU A 541 1.45 -37.29 24.07
N LEU A 542 2.56 -37.10 23.38
CA LEU A 542 2.68 -36.39 22.12
C LEU A 542 2.90 -37.42 21.03
N SER A 543 1.91 -37.64 20.17
CA SER A 543 1.98 -38.58 19.04
C SER A 543 2.23 -37.79 17.76
N ILE A 544 3.20 -38.24 16.97
CA ILE A 544 3.63 -37.63 15.72
C ILE A 544 3.61 -38.70 14.64
N ARG A 545 2.66 -38.62 13.71
CA ARG A 545 2.53 -39.56 12.59
C ARG A 545 2.91 -38.89 11.28
N ASN A 546 3.90 -39.48 10.60
CA ASN A 546 4.32 -39.06 9.27
C ASN A 546 3.61 -39.93 8.22
N ASN A 547 2.61 -39.40 7.52
CA ASN A 547 1.92 -40.10 6.42
C ASN A 547 2.61 -39.90 5.06
N LYS A 548 3.75 -39.21 5.01
CA LYS A 548 4.48 -38.94 3.77
C LYS A 548 5.33 -40.16 3.37
N LYS A 549 5.79 -40.17 2.11
CA LYS A 549 6.66 -41.21 1.54
C LYS A 549 8.15 -41.02 1.87
N GLN A 550 8.50 -39.93 2.55
CA GLN A 550 9.87 -39.54 2.89
C GLN A 550 9.99 -39.22 4.39
N PRO A 551 11.17 -39.41 5.01
CA PRO A 551 11.37 -39.05 6.39
C PRO A 551 11.21 -37.53 6.59
N ILE A 552 10.77 -37.12 7.77
CA ILE A 552 10.66 -35.71 8.14
C ILE A 552 11.57 -35.41 9.33
N ARG A 553 12.26 -34.27 9.27
CA ARG A 553 12.90 -33.67 10.44
C ARG A 553 11.88 -32.78 11.13
N LEU A 554 11.65 -32.97 12.42
CA LEU A 554 10.63 -32.26 13.17
C LEU A 554 11.16 -31.78 14.52
N LEU A 555 11.07 -30.48 14.77
CA LEU A 555 11.21 -29.87 16.09
C LEU A 555 9.84 -29.90 16.78
N LEU A 556 9.72 -30.75 17.79
CA LEU A 556 8.53 -30.83 18.65
C LEU A 556 8.78 -30.04 19.92
N GLU A 557 7.82 -29.23 20.35
CA GLU A 557 7.88 -28.50 21.62
C GLU A 557 6.63 -28.69 22.48
N ASP A 558 6.84 -28.79 23.79
CA ASP A 558 5.82 -28.67 24.83
C ASP A 558 6.46 -27.95 26.02
N GLN A 559 5.76 -27.80 27.14
CA GLN A 559 6.21 -26.96 28.22
C GLN A 559 5.75 -27.45 29.59
N TYR A 560 6.65 -27.42 30.56
CA TYR A 560 6.32 -27.52 31.98
C TYR A 560 5.71 -26.21 32.51
N PRO A 561 4.73 -26.27 33.42
CA PRO A 561 4.29 -25.07 34.11
C PRO A 561 5.43 -24.48 34.96
N LEU A 562 5.48 -23.15 35.05
CA LEU A 562 6.38 -22.43 35.94
C LEU A 562 5.56 -21.74 37.05
N SER A 563 6.12 -21.68 38.26
CA SER A 563 5.51 -20.98 39.39
C SER A 563 6.36 -19.79 39.80
N THR A 564 5.71 -18.65 40.00
CA THR A 564 6.28 -17.47 40.66
C THR A 564 5.85 -17.35 42.13
N MET A 565 4.98 -18.26 42.59
CA MET A 565 4.41 -18.30 43.94
C MET A 565 5.14 -19.35 44.78
N LYS A 566 5.54 -18.97 46.01
CA LYS A 566 6.30 -19.86 46.91
C LYS A 566 5.46 -21.06 47.38
N GLU A 567 4.14 -20.91 47.39
CA GLU A 567 3.18 -21.94 47.79
C GLU A 567 2.83 -22.95 46.70
N ILE A 568 3.32 -22.75 45.46
CA ILE A 568 3.13 -23.70 44.35
C ILE A 568 4.49 -24.28 43.95
N GLU A 569 4.62 -25.58 44.13
CA GLU A 569 5.82 -26.34 43.77
C GLU A 569 5.53 -27.17 42.51
N VAL A 570 6.41 -27.08 41.51
CA VAL A 570 6.33 -27.88 40.28
C VAL A 570 7.47 -28.89 40.26
N GLU A 571 7.13 -30.17 40.29
CA GLU A 571 8.04 -31.30 40.16
C GLU A 571 8.00 -31.81 38.71
N ARG A 572 9.15 -31.78 38.04
CA ARG A 572 9.32 -32.24 36.65
C ARG A 572 9.76 -33.71 36.70
N GLU A 573 8.88 -34.64 36.31
CA GLU A 573 9.07 -36.08 36.57
C GLU A 573 9.58 -36.86 35.35
N GLY A 574 9.43 -36.33 34.14
CA GLY A 574 9.95 -36.99 32.94
C GLY A 574 9.64 -36.23 31.65
N GLN A 575 10.61 -36.27 30.72
CA GLN A 575 10.59 -35.54 29.44
C GLN A 575 11.06 -36.39 28.24
N ASP A 576 11.14 -37.72 28.38
CA ASP A 576 11.49 -38.67 27.30
C ASP A 576 12.64 -38.23 26.37
N GLY A 577 13.77 -37.82 26.97
CA GLY A 577 14.97 -37.37 26.25
C GLY A 577 14.90 -35.97 25.64
N GLY A 578 13.83 -35.21 25.90
CA GLY A 578 13.70 -33.81 25.46
C GLY A 578 14.71 -32.90 26.15
N ARG A 579 15.09 -31.83 25.46
CA ARG A 579 15.98 -30.79 26.01
C ARG A 579 15.14 -29.73 26.71
N LEU A 580 15.44 -29.46 27.98
CA LEU A 580 14.71 -28.48 28.78
C LEU A 580 15.45 -27.14 28.81
N THR A 581 14.71 -26.06 28.54
CA THR A 581 15.11 -24.69 28.83
C THR A 581 14.50 -24.30 30.17
N SER A 582 15.33 -24.23 31.23
CA SER A 582 14.85 -24.14 32.61
C SER A 582 14.09 -22.84 32.93
N GLU A 583 14.46 -21.76 32.26
CA GLU A 583 13.95 -20.40 32.42
C GLU A 583 12.52 -20.27 31.88
N THR A 584 12.22 -20.95 30.77
CA THR A 584 10.92 -20.90 30.08
C THR A 584 10.07 -22.14 30.34
N GLY A 585 10.67 -23.22 30.87
CA GLY A 585 10.01 -24.51 31.05
C GLY A 585 9.77 -25.27 29.75
N VAL A 586 10.23 -24.75 28.60
CA VAL A 586 10.05 -25.38 27.28
C VAL A 586 10.90 -26.64 27.19
N VAL A 587 10.29 -27.70 26.66
CA VAL A 587 10.94 -28.97 26.35
C VAL A 587 10.88 -29.18 24.86
N SER A 588 12.05 -29.35 24.23
CA SER A 588 12.16 -29.51 22.77
C SER A 588 12.76 -30.87 22.40
N TRP A 589 12.22 -31.50 21.35
CA TRP A 589 12.74 -32.74 20.76
C TRP A 589 13.03 -32.54 19.28
N ASN A 590 14.25 -32.86 18.85
CA ASN A 590 14.62 -32.94 17.43
C ASN A 590 14.41 -34.39 16.96
N LEU A 591 13.36 -34.62 16.18
CA LEU A 591 12.93 -35.93 15.72
C LEU A 591 13.25 -36.09 14.23
N ASN A 592 13.58 -37.33 13.83
CA ASN A 592 13.67 -37.72 12.43
C ASN A 592 12.67 -38.86 12.18
N VAL A 593 11.42 -38.51 11.91
CA VAL A 593 10.31 -39.47 11.84
C VAL A 593 10.29 -40.14 10.46
N PRO A 594 10.50 -41.46 10.37
CA PRO A 594 10.51 -42.17 9.09
C PRO A 594 9.17 -42.08 8.33
N PRO A 595 9.15 -42.42 7.02
CA PRO A 595 7.92 -42.51 6.24
C PRO A 595 6.91 -43.50 6.82
N ALA A 596 5.62 -43.15 6.81
CA ALA A 596 4.51 -44.02 7.23
C ALA A 596 4.65 -44.59 8.66
N THR A 597 5.41 -43.93 9.54
CA THR A 597 5.57 -44.33 10.95
C THR A 597 4.98 -43.33 11.92
N GLU A 598 4.84 -43.75 13.17
CA GLU A 598 4.44 -42.92 14.29
C GLU A 598 5.51 -42.96 15.37
N GLU A 599 5.90 -41.78 15.85
CA GLU A 599 6.75 -41.61 17.03
C GLU A 599 5.95 -40.99 18.17
N LYS A 600 6.33 -41.31 19.40
CA LYS A 600 5.68 -40.82 20.61
C LYS A 600 6.70 -40.22 21.56
N LYS A 601 6.35 -39.07 22.13
CA LYS A 601 7.06 -38.42 23.24
C LYS A 601 6.12 -38.23 24.41
N SER A 602 6.68 -38.07 25.60
CA SER A 602 5.86 -37.82 26.79
C SER A 602 6.50 -36.82 27.72
N ILE A 603 5.63 -36.04 28.36
CA ILE A 603 6.00 -35.09 29.40
C ILE A 603 5.12 -35.34 30.63
N ARG A 604 5.75 -35.47 31.80
CA ARG A 604 5.09 -35.69 33.08
C ARG A 604 5.57 -34.70 34.12
N PHE A 605 4.63 -34.11 34.84
CA PHE A 605 4.90 -33.23 35.97
C PHE A 605 3.84 -33.37 37.06
N THR A 606 4.23 -33.00 38.27
CA THR A 606 3.35 -32.90 39.43
C THR A 606 3.37 -31.48 39.97
N VAL A 607 2.19 -30.90 40.22
CA VAL A 607 2.05 -29.59 40.84
C VAL A 607 1.46 -29.74 42.24
N LYS A 608 2.17 -29.25 43.25
CA LYS A 608 1.72 -29.20 44.65
C LYS A 608 1.29 -27.79 44.99
N TYR A 609 0.08 -27.64 45.55
CA TYR A 609 -0.49 -26.32 45.85
C TYR A 609 -1.60 -26.39 46.93
N PRO A 610 -2.01 -25.26 47.53
CA PRO A 610 -3.03 -25.26 48.58
C PRO A 610 -4.39 -25.77 48.09
N LYS A 611 -5.03 -26.64 48.88
CA LYS A 611 -6.21 -27.41 48.47
C LYS A 611 -7.46 -26.59 48.21
N GLU A 612 -7.54 -25.40 48.80
CA GLU A 612 -8.62 -24.42 48.62
C GLU A 612 -8.47 -23.57 47.35
N LYS A 613 -7.32 -23.62 46.68
CA LYS A 613 -7.07 -22.90 45.42
C LYS A 613 -7.37 -23.79 44.22
N ARG A 614 -7.61 -23.17 43.06
CA ARG A 614 -7.78 -23.83 41.77
C ARG A 614 -6.67 -23.35 40.84
N LEU A 615 -6.04 -24.28 40.13
CA LEU A 615 -5.04 -24.00 39.08
C LEU A 615 -5.56 -24.53 37.75
N GLN A 616 -5.22 -23.83 36.67
CA GLN A 616 -5.36 -24.32 35.29
C GLN A 616 -4.02 -24.96 34.90
N LEU A 617 -4.03 -26.22 34.47
CA LEU A 617 -2.83 -27.04 34.28
C LEU A 617 -2.72 -27.62 32.86
N ASP A 618 -3.55 -27.13 31.95
CA ASP A 618 -3.79 -27.62 30.59
C ASP A 618 -3.63 -26.53 29.53
#